data_AF-A0A9D4CUX7-F1
#
_entry.id   AF-A0A9D4CUX7-F1
#
_cell.length_a   1.000
_cell.length_b   1.000
_cell.length_c   1.000
_cell.angle_alpha   90.00
_cell.angle_beta   90.00
_cell.angle_gamma   90.00
#
_symmetry.space_group_name_H-M   'P 1'
#
loop_
_entity.id
_entity.type
_entity.pdbx_description
1 polymer ?
#
loop_
_entity_poly.entity_id
_entity_poly.type
_entity_poly.pdbx_seq_one_letter_code
_entity_poly.pdbx_strand_id
1 'polypeptide(L)' 'MFKEAVFWIAGDFNFPDIAWQHNTIHGHKYRRKINELYLNMEHDTGLSQIIDFPTRG' A
#
# COMPACT_ATOMS: atom_id res chain seq x y z
N MET A 1 14.30 23.94 13.54
CA MET A 1 14.23 22.50 13.82
C MET A 1 12.86 22.03 13.36
N PHE A 2 12.77 21.37 12.21
CA PHE A 2 11.53 20.73 11.79
C PHE A 2 11.28 19.56 12.74
N LYS A 3 10.10 19.49 13.36
CA LYS A 3 9.71 18.29 14.11
C LYS A 3 9.54 17.17 13.08
N GLU A 4 10.34 16.12 13.19
CA GLU A 4 10.17 14.90 12.41
C GLU A 4 8.87 14.23 12.88
N ALA A 5 7.77 14.56 12.23
CA ALA A 5 6.48 13.97 12.52
C ALA A 5 6.40 12.60 11.82
N VAL A 6 6.27 11.54 12.62
CA VAL A 6 5.99 10.19 12.10
C VAL A 6 4.50 10.07 11.83
N PHE A 7 4.14 9.72 10.60
CA PHE A 7 2.76 9.47 10.20
C PHE A 7 2.51 7.96 10.03
N TRP A 8 1.42 7.49 10.62
CA TRP A 8 0.92 6.13 10.45
C TRP A 8 -0.44 6.19 9.78
N ILE A 9 -0.58 5.47 8.67
CA ILE A 9 -1.86 5.31 7.97
C ILE A 9 -2.22 3.83 8.06
N ALA A 10 -3.35 3.53 8.71
CA ALA A 10 -3.81 2.16 8.93
C ALA A 10 -5.33 2.07 8.73
N GLY A 11 -5.79 0.96 8.15
CA GLY A 11 -7.20 0.70 7.91
C GLY A 11 -7.41 -0.38 6.84
N ASP A 12 -8.66 -0.71 6.54
CA ASP A 12 -9.01 -1.55 5.40
C ASP A 12 -9.15 -0.69 4.14
N PHE A 13 -8.08 -0.62 3.35
CA PHE A 13 -8.05 0.13 2.09
C PHE A 13 -8.78 -0.59 0.95
N ASN A 14 -9.17 -1.85 1.17
CA ASN A 14 -9.85 -2.68 0.18
C ASN A 14 -9.13 -2.83 -1.18
N PHE A 15 -7.81 -3.04 -1.14
CA PHE A 15 -7.00 -3.46 -2.29
C PHE A 15 -6.63 -4.95 -2.22
N PRO A 16 -7.55 -5.88 -2.56
CA PRO A 16 -7.30 -7.32 -2.57
C PRO A 16 -6.30 -7.78 -3.63
N ASP A 17 -6.05 -6.97 -4.67
CA ASP A 17 -5.15 -7.35 -5.76
C ASP A 17 -3.69 -6.99 -5.46
N ILE A 18 -3.43 -6.22 -4.40
CA ILE A 18 -2.08 -5.83 -3.95
C ILE A 18 -1.53 -6.91 -3.01
N ALA A 19 -0.37 -7.45 -3.35
CA ALA A 19 0.45 -8.23 -2.44
C ALA A 19 1.35 -7.27 -1.64
N TRP A 20 0.85 -6.85 -0.48
CA TRP A 20 1.43 -5.85 0.42
C TRP A 20 2.90 -6.13 0.78
N GLN A 21 3.27 -7.40 0.98
CA GLN A 21 4.66 -7.81 1.29
C GLN A 21 5.68 -7.46 0.19
N HIS A 22 5.23 -7.34 -1.06
CA HIS A 22 6.11 -7.17 -2.21
C HIS A 22 5.79 -5.91 -3.03
N ASN A 23 4.77 -5.14 -2.65
CA ASN A 23 4.26 -4.00 -3.41
C ASN A 23 3.99 -4.35 -4.89
N THR A 24 3.45 -5.55 -5.12
CA THR A 24 3.12 -6.06 -6.47
C THR A 24 1.62 -6.28 -6.62
N ILE A 25 1.15 -6.32 -7.86
CA ILE A 25 -0.27 -6.57 -8.19
C ILE A 25 -0.39 -7.99 -8.73
N HIS A 26 -1.17 -8.84 -8.05
CA HIS A 26 -1.36 -10.26 -8.40
C HIS A 26 -2.79 -10.63 -8.82
N GLY A 27 -3.75 -9.70 -8.70
CA GLY A 27 -5.16 -9.95 -8.97
C GLY A 27 -5.77 -9.09 -10.08
N HIS A 28 -7.04 -9.38 -10.38
CA HIS A 28 -7.85 -8.69 -11.39
C HIS A 28 -9.25 -8.31 -10.87
N LYS A 29 -9.46 -8.30 -9.55
CA LYS A 29 -10.76 -8.00 -8.95
C LYS A 29 -11.15 -6.54 -9.13
N TYR A 30 -10.17 -5.64 -9.10
CA TYR A 30 -10.31 -4.23 -9.38
C TYR A 30 -9.48 -3.79 -10.59
N ARG A 31 -9.77 -2.59 -11.09
CA ARG A 31 -8.99 -1.99 -12.19
C ARG A 31 -7.54 -1.86 -11.76
N ARG A 32 -6.64 -2.50 -12.51
CA ARG A 32 -5.19 -2.43 -12.31
C ARG A 32 -4.67 -1.01 -12.06
N LYS A 33 -5.18 -0.04 -12.83
CA LYS A 33 -4.84 1.39 -12.70
C LYS A 33 -5.01 1.95 -11.28
N ILE A 34 -6.02 1.50 -10.52
CA ILE A 34 -6.24 2.01 -9.15
C ILE A 34 -5.18 1.44 -8.20
N ASN A 35 -4.86 0.15 -8.31
CA ASN A 35 -3.78 -0.46 -7.54
C ASN A 35 -2.41 0.19 -7.87
N GLU A 36 -2.15 0.46 -9.15
CA GLU A 36 -0.93 1.17 -9.61
C GLU A 36 -0.86 2.60 -9.06
N LEU A 37 -1.97 3.34 -9.07
CA LEU A 37 -2.02 4.69 -8.49
C LEU A 37 -1.69 4.70 -7.00
N TYR A 38 -2.16 3.70 -6.25
CA TYR A 38 -1.87 3.60 -4.82
C TYR A 38 -0.38 3.31 -4.57
N LEU A 39 0.19 2.30 -5.26
CA LEU A 39 1.60 1.94 -5.10
C LEU A 39 2.55 3.06 -5.53
N ASN A 40 2.20 3.80 -6.60
CA ASN A 40 2.97 4.98 -7.01
C ASN A 40 2.94 6.09 -5.95
N MET A 41 1.77 6.36 -5.36
CA MET A 41 1.65 7.35 -4.29
C MET A 41 2.49 6.96 -3.07
N GLU A 42 2.47 5.69 -2.67
CA GLU A 42 3.30 5.19 -1.57
C GLU A 42 4.80 5.45 -1.83
N HIS A 43 5.26 5.10 -3.04
CA HIS A 43 6.63 5.34 -3.47
C HIS A 43 6.99 6.84 -3.50
N ASP A 44 6.14 7.68 -4.09
CA ASP A 44 6.39 9.11 -4.27
C ASP A 44 6.37 9.90 -2.94
N THR A 45 5.65 9.39 -1.94
CA THR A 45 5.56 9.99 -0.61
C THR A 45 6.60 9.46 0.38
N GLY A 46 7.38 8.45 -0.01
CA GLY A 46 8.35 7.79 0.87
C GLY A 46 7.68 7.00 2.00
N LEU A 47 6.41 6.61 1.82
CA LEU A 47 5.74 5.70 2.74
C LEU A 47 6.36 4.31 2.62
N SER A 48 6.37 3.58 3.73
CA SER A 48 6.83 2.20 3.78
C SER A 48 5.76 1.33 4.42
N GLN A 49 5.60 0.12 3.91
CA GLN A 49 4.69 -0.84 4.50
C GLN A 49 5.31 -1.55 5.69
N ILE A 50 4.50 -1.71 6.73
CA ILE A 50 4.84 -2.46 7.94
C ILE A 50 4.16 -3.83 7.98
N ILE A 51 3.36 -4.17 6.96
CA ILE A 51 2.59 -5.41 6.91
C ILE A 51 3.51 -6.54 6.42
N ASP A 52 3.75 -7.52 7.28
CA ASP A 52 4.64 -8.67 7.02
C ASP A 52 3.90 -10.00 6.86
N PHE A 53 2.57 -10.01 6.92
CA PHE A 53 1.72 -11.19 6.74
C PHE A 53 0.58 -10.96 5.72
N PRO A 54 0.00 -12.03 5.15
CA PRO A 54 -1.17 -11.90 4.29
C PRO A 54 -2.36 -11.29 5.03
N THR A 55 -2.87 -10.15 4.58
CA THR A 55 -4.04 -9.48 5.19
C THR A 55 -5.38 -10.01 4.69
N ARG A 56 -5.34 -10.89 3.67
CA ARG A 56 -6.49 -11.62 3.12
C ARG A 56 -6.05 -13.05 2.80
N GLY A 57 -6.91 -14.01 3.11
CA GLY A 57 -6.75 -15.45 2.81
C GLY A 57 -7.52 -15.87 1.57
#